data_AF-F0IYB6-F1
#
_entry.id   AF-F0IYB6-F1
#
_cell.length_a   1.000
_cell.length_b   1.000
_cell.length_c   1.000
_cell.angle_alpha   90.00
_cell.angle_beta   90.00
_cell.angle_gamma   90.00
#
_symmetry.space_group_name_H-M   'P 1'
#
loop_
_entity.id
_entity.type
_entity.pdbx_description
1 polymer ?
#
loop_
_entity_poly.entity_id
_entity_poly.type
_entity_poly.pdbx_seq_one_letter_code
_entity_poly.pdbx_strand_id
1 'polypeptide(L)'
;MSEKKRRTRNPAASTWNEDDAVDQLMRLMSRDLVFTMTFLGESQHRMQRHFETFITDALAAAGVTQETHPMIRLFIERHAALLREFVFSGVALSRQFGIGEIERLIGDASSLLRIDIWDQLRSHIEMAETRFRAQLPDLPRQLADFEAPAPPEARP
;
A
#
# COMPACT_ATOMS: atom_id res chain seq x y z
N MET A 1 -9.20 60.28 -7.80
CA MET A 1 -9.18 59.51 -6.54
C MET A 1 -9.79 58.15 -6.82
N SER A 2 -9.02 57.12 -6.54
CA SER A 2 -9.20 55.74 -6.96
C SER A 2 -9.77 54.94 -5.79
N GLU A 3 -10.90 54.25 -5.95
CA GLU A 3 -11.31 53.20 -5.02
C GLU A 3 -11.74 51.98 -5.84
N LYS A 4 -10.74 51.32 -6.40
CA LYS A 4 -10.87 50.08 -7.15
C LYS A 4 -11.18 48.98 -6.14
N LYS A 5 -12.47 48.71 -5.94
CA LYS A 5 -13.02 47.63 -5.11
C LYS A 5 -12.33 46.32 -5.50
N ARG A 6 -11.31 45.94 -4.73
CA ARG A 6 -10.54 44.71 -4.92
C ARG A 6 -11.49 43.56 -4.73
N ARG A 7 -11.93 42.96 -5.84
CA ARG A 7 -12.46 41.60 -5.87
C ARG A 7 -11.41 40.71 -5.18
N THR A 8 -11.70 40.29 -3.96
CA THR A 8 -11.04 39.17 -3.31
C THR A 8 -11.23 37.97 -4.24
N ARG A 9 -10.19 37.70 -5.04
CA ARG A 9 -10.08 36.51 -5.87
C ARG A 9 -9.88 35.37 -4.87
N ASN A 10 -10.98 34.68 -4.57
CA ASN A 10 -10.97 33.42 -3.83
C ASN A 10 -9.99 32.50 -4.57
N PRO A 11 -8.88 32.04 -3.95
CA PRO A 11 -8.04 31.07 -4.61
C PRO A 11 -8.86 29.79 -4.72
N ALA A 12 -8.86 29.22 -5.92
CA ALA A 12 -9.62 28.04 -6.28
C ALA A 12 -9.59 27.02 -5.13
N ALA A 13 -10.75 26.74 -4.54
CA ALA A 13 -11.01 25.41 -4.02
C ALA A 13 -10.71 24.50 -5.22
N SER A 14 -9.58 23.77 -5.15
CA SER A 14 -9.28 22.74 -6.11
C SER A 14 -10.40 21.74 -6.01
N THR A 15 -11.37 21.91 -6.89
CA THR A 15 -12.43 20.96 -7.19
C THR A 15 -11.77 19.80 -7.91
N TRP A 16 -10.92 19.08 -7.19
CA TRP A 16 -10.85 17.65 -7.40
C TRP A 16 -12.24 17.18 -7.06
N ASN A 17 -13.11 17.10 -8.07
CA ASN A 17 -14.43 16.54 -7.86
C ASN A 17 -14.14 15.10 -7.43
N GLU A 18 -14.48 14.73 -6.21
CA GLU A 18 -14.22 13.38 -5.68
C GLU A 18 -14.81 12.34 -6.66
N ASP A 19 -15.94 12.65 -7.29
CA ASP A 19 -16.52 11.87 -8.38
C ASP A 19 -15.58 11.70 -9.60
N ASP A 20 -14.76 12.69 -9.95
CA ASP A 20 -13.87 12.66 -11.12
C ASP A 20 -12.68 11.70 -10.93
N ALA A 21 -12.06 11.69 -9.75
CA ALA A 21 -10.93 10.79 -9.47
C ALA A 21 -11.37 9.32 -9.48
N VAL A 22 -12.52 9.06 -8.88
CA VAL A 22 -13.08 7.71 -8.73
C VAL A 22 -13.54 7.31 -10.16
N ASP A 23 -14.29 8.14 -10.89
CA ASP A 23 -14.76 7.80 -12.26
C ASP A 23 -13.59 7.54 -13.23
N GLN A 24 -12.48 8.27 -13.07
CA GLN A 24 -11.24 8.00 -13.81
C GLN A 24 -10.66 6.62 -13.47
N LEU A 25 -10.65 6.23 -12.20
CA LEU A 25 -10.21 4.89 -11.78
C LEU A 25 -11.10 3.79 -12.36
N MET A 26 -12.43 3.98 -12.44
CA MET A 26 -13.30 2.98 -13.08
C MET A 26 -12.92 2.69 -14.52
N ARG A 27 -12.61 3.74 -15.28
CA ARG A 27 -12.21 3.61 -16.69
C ARG A 27 -10.92 2.81 -16.83
N LEU A 28 -10.05 2.90 -15.84
CA LEU A 28 -8.76 2.20 -15.79
C LEU A 28 -8.86 0.77 -15.26
N MET A 29 -9.90 0.41 -14.52
CA MET A 29 -10.02 -0.93 -13.90
C MET A 29 -9.85 -2.07 -14.91
N SER A 30 -10.40 -1.94 -16.12
CA SER A 30 -10.26 -2.98 -17.17
C SER A 30 -8.81 -3.32 -17.51
N ARG A 31 -7.88 -2.38 -17.29
CA ARG A 31 -6.47 -2.48 -17.63
C ARG A 31 -5.59 -2.66 -16.40
N ASP A 32 -5.90 -1.95 -15.32
CA ASP A 32 -4.99 -1.77 -14.19
C ASP A 32 -5.41 -2.59 -12.96
N LEU A 33 -6.62 -3.17 -12.94
CA LEU A 33 -7.07 -4.04 -11.85
C LEU A 33 -6.61 -5.48 -12.10
N VAL A 34 -5.70 -5.94 -11.25
CA VAL A 34 -5.15 -7.29 -11.27
C VAL A 34 -5.47 -8.02 -9.96
N PHE A 35 -5.82 -9.29 -10.08
CA PHE A 35 -5.97 -10.21 -8.97
C PHE A 35 -4.68 -10.98 -8.79
N THR A 36 -4.13 -10.92 -7.59
CA THR A 36 -2.94 -11.66 -7.18
C THR A 36 -3.32 -12.80 -6.26
N MET A 37 -2.71 -13.96 -6.48
CA MET A 37 -2.85 -15.09 -5.55
C MET A 37 -2.02 -14.83 -4.29
N THR A 38 -2.65 -14.94 -3.13
CA THR A 38 -1.98 -14.86 -1.83
C THR A 38 -2.05 -16.20 -1.13
N PHE A 39 -0.91 -16.75 -0.74
CA PHE A 39 -0.86 -17.95 0.09
C PHE A 39 -1.12 -17.58 1.55
N LEU A 40 -2.12 -18.19 2.19
CA LEU A 40 -2.49 -17.93 3.58
C LEU A 40 -2.39 -19.19 4.44
N GLY A 41 -2.30 -19.00 5.76
CA GLY A 41 -2.40 -20.07 6.75
C GLY A 41 -1.29 -21.13 6.67
N GLU A 42 -1.68 -22.40 6.73
CA GLU A 42 -0.78 -23.55 6.87
C GLU A 42 0.28 -23.66 5.75
N SER A 43 -0.04 -23.19 4.53
CA SER A 43 0.94 -23.17 3.43
C SER A 43 2.15 -22.30 3.77
N GLN A 44 1.96 -21.17 4.46
CA GLN A 44 3.07 -20.33 4.90
C GLN A 44 3.92 -21.02 5.95
N HIS A 45 3.28 -21.67 6.92
CA HIS A 45 3.96 -22.37 8.01
C HIS A 45 4.79 -23.54 7.50
N ARG A 46 4.25 -24.33 6.57
CA ARG A 46 4.98 -25.46 5.96
C ARG A 46 6.19 -25.00 5.17
N MET A 47 6.05 -23.93 4.40
CA MET A 47 7.16 -23.37 3.64
C MET A 47 8.23 -22.75 4.54
N GLN A 48 7.81 -22.06 5.60
CA GLN A 48 8.71 -21.52 6.63
C GLN A 48 9.55 -22.65 7.25
N ARG A 49 8.90 -23.70 7.76
CA ARG A 49 9.60 -24.85 8.34
C ARG A 49 10.54 -25.53 7.35
N HIS A 50 10.11 -25.70 6.10
CA HIS A 50 10.95 -26.28 5.06
C HIS A 50 12.26 -25.50 4.88
N PHE A 51 12.19 -24.16 4.80
CA PHE A 51 13.38 -23.33 4.66
C PHE A 51 14.22 -23.26 5.93
N GLU A 52 13.61 -23.26 7.12
CA GLU A 52 14.37 -23.35 8.38
C GLU A 52 15.18 -24.64 8.44
N THR A 53 14.58 -25.79 8.12
CA THR A 53 15.28 -27.08 8.05
C THR A 53 16.38 -27.03 6.99
N PHE A 54 16.07 -26.57 5.77
CA PHE A 54 17.06 -26.46 4.69
C PHE A 54 18.28 -25.62 5.08
N ILE A 55 18.06 -24.43 5.67
CA ILE A 55 19.16 -23.54 6.07
C ILE A 55 19.94 -24.16 7.24
N THR A 56 19.25 -24.81 8.19
CA THR A 56 19.90 -25.49 9.31
C THR A 56 20.84 -26.58 8.81
N ASP A 57 20.39 -27.43 7.89
CA ASP A 57 21.18 -28.52 7.33
C ASP A 57 22.37 -27.98 6.51
N ALA A 58 22.15 -26.92 5.73
CA ALA A 58 23.20 -26.28 4.94
C ALA A 58 24.29 -25.63 5.82
N LEU A 59 23.89 -24.96 6.91
CA LEU A 59 24.81 -24.34 7.85
C LEU A 59 25.60 -25.39 8.65
N ALA A 60 24.93 -26.47 9.08
CA ALA A 60 25.58 -27.59 9.75
C ALA A 60 26.63 -28.27 8.86
N ALA A 61 26.33 -28.47 7.57
CA ALA A 61 27.29 -29.00 6.59
C ALA A 61 28.51 -28.08 6.39
N ALA A 62 28.34 -26.77 6.61
CA ALA A 62 29.43 -25.78 6.59
C ALA A 62 30.14 -25.64 7.96
N GLY A 63 29.81 -26.47 8.96
CA GLY A 63 30.38 -26.41 10.30
C GLY A 63 29.86 -25.26 11.16
N VAL A 64 28.79 -24.58 10.74
CA VAL A 64 28.17 -23.48 11.48
C VAL A 64 27.06 -24.05 12.34
N THR A 65 27.30 -24.16 13.66
CA THR A 65 26.33 -24.67 14.63
C THR A 65 25.98 -23.62 15.68
N GLN A 66 25.02 -23.90 16.56
CA GLN A 66 24.72 -23.02 17.69
C GLN A 66 25.90 -22.84 18.65
N GLU A 67 26.76 -23.86 18.77
CA GLU A 67 27.95 -23.81 19.63
C GLU A 67 28.97 -22.81 19.07
N THR A 68 29.11 -22.76 17.74
CA THR A 68 30.01 -21.84 17.06
C THR A 68 29.41 -20.43 16.92
N HIS A 69 28.08 -20.34 16.76
CA HIS A 69 27.37 -19.09 16.51
C HIS A 69 26.06 -19.02 17.33
N PRO A 70 26.08 -18.41 18.53
CA PRO A 70 24.93 -18.39 19.45
C PRO A 70 23.66 -17.73 18.89
N MET A 71 23.78 -16.82 17.91
CA MET A 71 22.65 -16.13 17.28
C MET A 71 22.20 -16.73 15.93
N ILE A 72 22.72 -17.91 15.57
CA ILE A 72 22.43 -18.55 14.27
C ILE A 72 20.92 -18.82 14.07
N ARG A 73 20.17 -19.04 15.16
CA ARG A 73 18.72 -19.26 15.09
C ARG A 73 17.98 -18.06 14.49
N LEU A 74 18.30 -16.83 14.94
CA LEU A 74 17.70 -15.62 14.39
C LEU A 74 18.07 -15.42 12.91
N PHE A 75 19.30 -15.80 12.55
CA PHE A 75 19.74 -15.82 11.16
C PHE A 75 18.88 -16.78 10.32
N ILE A 76 18.70 -18.02 10.78
CA ILE A 76 17.89 -19.05 10.11
C ILE A 76 16.44 -18.57 9.93
N GLU A 77 15.79 -18.12 11.00
CA GLU A 77 14.40 -17.67 10.99
C GLU A 77 14.18 -16.52 9.99
N ARG A 78 15.07 -15.52 10.01
CA ARG A 78 15.01 -14.37 9.09
C ARG A 78 15.21 -14.81 7.63
N HIS A 79 16.21 -15.64 7.36
CA HIS A 79 16.50 -16.05 5.98
C HIS A 79 15.43 -17.01 5.44
N ALA A 80 14.86 -17.87 6.28
CA ALA A 80 13.72 -18.71 5.90
C ALA A 80 12.50 -17.87 5.52
N ALA A 81 12.22 -16.80 6.27
CA ALA A 81 11.14 -15.88 5.93
C ALA A 81 11.38 -15.15 4.60
N LEU A 82 12.61 -14.73 4.32
CA LEU A 82 12.98 -14.10 3.04
C LEU A 82 12.83 -15.06 1.86
N LEU A 83 13.29 -16.30 1.99
CA LEU A 83 13.15 -17.33 0.93
C LEU A 83 11.69 -17.69 0.68
N ARG A 84 10.90 -17.85 1.75
CA ARG A 84 9.45 -18.08 1.64
C ARG A 84 8.78 -16.95 0.89
N GLU A 85 9.09 -15.70 1.26
CA GLU A 85 8.52 -14.52 0.61
C GLU A 85 8.91 -14.45 -0.86
N PHE A 86 10.19 -14.70 -1.18
CA PHE A 86 10.67 -14.76 -2.55
C PHE A 86 9.90 -15.78 -3.40
N VAL A 87 9.69 -17.00 -2.87
CA VAL A 87 8.95 -18.04 -3.59
C VAL A 87 7.49 -17.66 -3.80
N PHE A 88 6.78 -17.22 -2.75
CA PHE A 88 5.37 -16.89 -2.89
C PHE A 88 5.13 -15.65 -3.73
N SER A 89 5.91 -14.59 -3.54
CA SER A 89 5.87 -13.41 -4.40
C SER A 89 6.20 -13.78 -5.85
N GLY A 90 7.21 -14.62 -6.09
CA GLY A 90 7.54 -15.10 -7.43
C GLY A 90 6.39 -15.86 -8.11
N VAL A 91 5.73 -16.75 -7.36
CA VAL A 91 4.56 -17.49 -7.87
C VAL A 91 3.39 -16.53 -8.15
N ALA A 92 3.09 -15.61 -7.23
CA ALA A 92 2.03 -14.63 -7.41
C ALA A 92 2.26 -13.72 -8.62
N LEU A 93 3.51 -13.30 -8.87
CA LEU A 93 3.88 -12.49 -10.03
C LEU A 93 3.78 -13.27 -11.34
N SER A 94 4.02 -14.58 -11.34
CA SER A 94 3.96 -15.41 -12.55
C SER A 94 2.54 -15.63 -13.09
N ARG A 95 1.52 -15.41 -12.25
CA ARG A 95 0.11 -15.69 -12.54
C ARG A 95 -0.74 -14.53 -12.01
N GLN A 96 -0.75 -13.42 -12.73
CA GLN A 96 -1.67 -12.33 -12.49
C GLN A 96 -2.88 -12.50 -13.41
N PHE A 97 -4.08 -12.27 -12.88
CA PHE A 97 -5.31 -12.29 -13.67
C PHE A 97 -5.89 -10.89 -13.72
N GLY A 98 -6.17 -10.39 -14.92
CA GLY A 98 -6.93 -9.16 -15.07
C GLY A 98 -8.38 -9.36 -14.64
N ILE A 99 -9.06 -8.26 -14.26
CA ILE A 99 -10.48 -8.30 -13.89
C ILE A 99 -11.37 -8.98 -14.94
N GLY A 100 -11.13 -8.75 -16.24
CA GLY A 100 -11.91 -9.38 -17.31
C GLY A 100 -11.74 -10.90 -17.40
N GLU A 101 -10.58 -11.43 -17.01
CA GLU A 101 -10.35 -12.87 -16.98
C GLU A 101 -11.09 -13.52 -15.81
N ILE A 102 -11.12 -12.84 -14.66
CA ILE A 102 -11.86 -13.27 -13.47
C ILE A 102 -13.37 -13.21 -13.71
N GLU A 103 -13.89 -12.11 -14.26
CA GLU A 103 -15.31 -11.97 -14.61
C GLU A 103 -15.77 -13.12 -15.53
N ARG A 104 -14.95 -13.45 -16.53
CA ARG A 104 -15.22 -14.59 -17.41
C ARG A 104 -15.18 -15.93 -16.67
N LEU A 105 -14.24 -16.10 -15.74
CA LEU A 105 -14.10 -17.33 -14.94
C LEU A 105 -15.30 -17.56 -14.01
N ILE A 106 -15.83 -16.50 -13.40
CA ILE A 106 -16.95 -16.58 -12.45
C ILE A 106 -18.33 -16.42 -13.13
N GLY A 107 -18.36 -16.15 -14.43
CA GLY A 107 -19.60 -15.95 -15.19
C GLY A 107 -20.28 -14.61 -14.90
N ASP A 108 -19.52 -13.60 -14.45
CA ASP A 108 -20.04 -12.26 -14.19
C ASP A 108 -20.19 -11.46 -15.49
N ALA A 109 -21.25 -11.76 -16.24
CA ALA A 109 -21.57 -11.09 -17.49
C ALA A 109 -22.08 -9.64 -17.30
N SER A 110 -22.47 -9.28 -16.08
CA SER A 110 -23.05 -7.97 -15.73
C SER A 110 -22.04 -7.03 -15.07
N SER A 111 -20.77 -7.45 -14.94
CA SER A 111 -19.71 -6.68 -14.26
C SER A 111 -20.09 -6.22 -12.85
N LEU A 112 -20.84 -7.04 -12.12
CA LEU A 112 -21.24 -6.77 -10.73
C LEU A 112 -20.02 -6.68 -9.82
N LEU A 113 -18.99 -7.46 -10.08
CA LEU A 113 -17.72 -7.42 -9.35
C LEU A 113 -17.04 -6.05 -9.46
N ARG A 114 -17.07 -5.42 -10.64
CA ARG A 114 -16.50 -4.08 -10.84
C ARG A 114 -17.29 -3.02 -10.09
N ILE A 115 -18.62 -3.14 -10.08
CA ILE A 115 -19.50 -2.20 -9.37
C ILE A 115 -19.29 -2.31 -7.85
N ASP A 116 -19.11 -3.52 -7.30
CA ASP A 116 -18.82 -3.71 -5.88
C ASP A 116 -17.45 -3.11 -5.49
N ILE A 117 -16.39 -3.41 -6.26
CA ILE A 117 -15.06 -2.85 -6.03
C ILE A 117 -15.09 -1.32 -6.11
N TRP A 118 -15.88 -0.78 -7.04
CA TRP A 118 -16.12 0.64 -7.18
C TRP A 118 -16.76 1.26 -5.94
N ASP A 119 -17.87 0.70 -5.47
CA ASP A 119 -18.59 1.20 -4.30
C ASP A 119 -17.70 1.14 -3.04
N GLN A 120 -16.92 0.07 -2.90
CA GLN A 120 -15.94 -0.08 -1.84
C GLN A 120 -14.84 1.00 -1.91
N LEU A 121 -14.30 1.28 -3.11
CA LEU A 121 -13.27 2.30 -3.29
C LEU A 121 -13.79 3.70 -2.92
N ARG A 122 -14.99 4.05 -3.40
CA ARG A 122 -15.66 5.31 -3.06
C ARG A 122 -15.83 5.45 -1.54
N SER A 123 -16.36 4.42 -0.90
CA SER A 123 -16.54 4.39 0.56
C SER A 123 -15.21 4.59 1.32
N HIS A 124 -14.13 3.93 0.90
CA HIS A 124 -12.82 4.07 1.54
C HIS A 124 -12.21 5.46 1.37
N ILE A 125 -12.40 6.10 0.21
CA ILE A 125 -11.95 7.47 -0.05
C ILE A 125 -12.70 8.44 0.86
N GLU A 126 -14.03 8.37 0.91
CA GLU A 126 -14.86 9.21 1.78
C GLU A 126 -14.47 9.04 3.26
N MET A 127 -14.21 7.81 3.69
CA MET A 127 -13.73 7.52 5.05
C MET A 127 -12.36 8.15 5.31
N ALA A 128 -11.42 8.03 4.38
CA ALA A 128 -10.07 8.58 4.53
C ALA A 128 -10.11 10.11 4.64
N GLU A 129 -10.87 10.77 3.77
CA GLU A 129 -11.04 12.23 3.80
C GLU A 129 -11.75 12.70 5.05
N THR A 130 -12.79 12.00 5.49
CA THR A 130 -13.48 12.33 6.74
C THR A 130 -12.54 12.23 7.94
N ARG A 131 -11.71 11.19 8.00
CA ARG A 131 -10.68 11.04 9.05
C ARG A 131 -9.65 12.14 9.00
N PHE A 132 -9.20 12.54 7.81
CA PHE A 132 -8.27 13.65 7.65
C PHE A 132 -8.90 14.98 8.09
N ARG A 133 -10.13 15.27 7.65
CA ARG A 133 -10.89 16.47 8.05
C ARG A 133 -11.07 16.53 9.58
N ALA A 134 -11.30 15.40 10.24
CA ALA A 134 -11.39 15.32 11.69
C ALA A 134 -10.06 15.64 12.41
N GLN A 135 -8.91 15.48 11.75
CA GLN A 135 -7.58 15.79 12.29
C GLN A 135 -7.16 17.25 12.06
N LEU A 136 -7.88 18.02 11.23
CA LEU A 136 -7.58 19.43 10.94
C LEU A 136 -7.37 20.32 12.16
N PRO A 137 -8.11 20.16 13.29
CA PRO A 137 -7.88 20.97 14.48
C PRO A 137 -6.51 20.75 15.14
N ASP A 138 -5.96 19.54 15.04
CA ASP A 138 -4.68 19.16 15.65
C ASP A 138 -3.49 19.33 14.69
N LEU A 139 -3.75 19.46 13.39
CA LEU A 139 -2.75 19.58 12.33
C LEU A 139 -1.81 20.79 12.50
N PRO A 140 -2.24 22.00 12.92
CA PRO A 140 -1.32 23.13 13.13
C PRO A 140 -0.20 22.82 14.13
N ARG A 141 -0.48 22.04 15.17
CA ARG A 141 0.54 21.61 16.14
C ARG A 141 1.53 20.61 15.54
N GLN A 142 1.07 19.74 14.65
CA GLN A 142 1.91 18.76 13.96
C GLN A 142 2.74 19.40 12.84
N LEU A 143 2.25 20.51 12.26
CA LEU A 143 2.89 21.24 11.18
C LEU A 143 3.86 22.33 11.68
N ALA A 144 3.96 22.57 12.99
CA ALA A 144 4.85 23.57 13.58
C ALA A 144 6.33 23.33 13.21
N ASP A 145 6.74 22.06 13.12
CA ASP A 145 8.11 21.68 12.72
C ASP A 145 8.39 21.94 11.22
N PHE A 146 7.35 22.20 10.43
CA PHE A 146 7.43 22.51 8.99
C PHE A 146 7.23 24.00 8.70
N GLU A 147 7.10 24.85 9.73
CA GLU A 147 6.95 26.29 9.54
C GLU A 147 8.25 26.89 8.96
N ALA A 148 8.11 27.83 8.03
CA ALA A 148 9.27 28.45 7.40
C ALA A 148 10.12 29.16 8.47
N PRO A 149 11.45 28.97 8.48
CA PRO A 149 12.30 29.65 9.44
C PRO A 149 12.12 31.17 9.30
N ALA A 150 12.01 31.87 10.43
CA ALA A 150 11.81 33.32 10.45
C ALA A 150 12.88 34.01 9.58
N PRO A 151 12.49 34.98 8.73
CA PRO A 151 13.47 35.74 7.96
C PRO A 151 14.49 36.36 8.92
N PRO A 152 15.79 36.32 8.62
CA PRO A 152 16.77 36.97 9.46
C PRO A 152 16.41 38.45 9.56
N GLU A 153 15.99 38.87 10.76
CA GLU A 153 15.79 40.28 11.09
C GLU A 153 17.06 41.03 10.66
N ALA A 154 16.87 42.04 9.83
CA ALA A 154 17.89 43.03 9.52
C ALA A 154 18.35 43.63 10.86
N ARG A 155 19.48 43.11 11.36
CA ARG A 155 20.12 43.58 12.57
C ARG A 155 20.63 45.01 12.26
N PRO A 156 20.24 46.05 13.03
CA PRO A 156 20.77 47.40 12.83
C PRO A 156 22.28 47.46 13.11
#